data_AF-A0A3C0N828-F1
#
_entry.id   AF-A0A3C0N828-F1
#
_cell.length_a   1.000
_cell.length_b   1.000
_cell.length_c   1.000
_cell.angle_alpha   90.00
_cell.angle_beta   90.00
_cell.angle_gamma   90.00
#
_symmetry.space_group_name_H-M   'P 1'
#
loop_
_entity.id
_entity.type
_entity.pdbx_description
1 polymer ?
#
loop_
_entity_poly.entity_id
_entity_poly.type
_entity_poly.pdbx_seq_one_letter_code
_entity_poly.pdbx_strand_id
1 'polypeptide(L)'
;MRTQLGKLIAFLTGTVALLVFLYIGIYADTTIAQTSFLSNLPAGYQTYPGRFIMGKSCSCSSVGISGAPPGPPPCETSFCFGSSYTRYGWVTTNTEGIRATYCDQARQEGRPIPPCFLLDGDDAVVISGSMSPVQDLTYYSFTLYQGFTYDPNYQSNYAAIQASVNLPLNQINFKKGSNGQYALIITANTRTLSIVKRALRLSGVPDAIINTYLVPASITTASTLTYPDALAFSLRLTSQSETEKQKLNTFVQQTIPDTKVIFIKGPGIGGDVTFDDLPKWEETLKANYVEYTTGLDQNLKSLETAVTRNYIQKGYTLKARIPEKLLHVDAEACRINHSGCVFDSPDAIYSSFPCDFAPTKRNGNCGIDLKENNKDVLMLLGVDHTLVGNKTLAAYFSGESQKTPGTQDGMFSYIGLYTQGSANQYLPRRKASNLYALKIARDCGSELYCAAIPYLGDTRNKTGFYIVGRNYLDKATGSGPNPANLVPSVLLWFTKN
;
A
#
# COMPACT_ATOMS: atom_id res chain seq x y z
N MET A 1 49.99 -42.33 -14.34
CA MET A 1 49.23 -41.35 -13.53
C MET A 1 50.16 -40.24 -13.05
N ARG A 2 50.28 -39.15 -13.82
CA ARG A 2 50.90 -37.85 -13.49
C ARG A 2 51.08 -37.13 -14.83
N THR A 3 50.08 -36.35 -15.25
CA THR A 3 50.18 -35.32 -16.33
C THR A 3 48.86 -34.63 -16.67
N GLN A 4 47.73 -34.93 -16.01
CA GLN A 4 46.44 -34.27 -16.27
C GLN A 4 46.05 -33.20 -15.23
N LEU A 5 46.84 -32.95 -14.18
CA LEU A 5 46.49 -31.98 -13.13
C LEU A 5 46.91 -30.54 -13.46
N GLY A 6 47.94 -30.35 -14.29
CA GLY A 6 48.47 -29.01 -14.61
C GLY A 6 47.59 -28.18 -15.54
N LYS A 7 46.80 -28.81 -16.41
CA LYS A 7 45.91 -28.10 -17.35
C LYS A 7 44.57 -27.69 -16.71
N LEU A 8 44.13 -28.38 -15.66
CA LEU A 8 42.90 -28.03 -14.95
C LEU A 8 43.09 -26.78 -14.07
N ILE A 9 44.28 -26.60 -13.49
CA ILE A 9 44.58 -25.45 -12.62
C ILE A 9 44.75 -24.16 -13.43
N ALA A 10 45.32 -24.22 -14.65
CA ALA A 10 45.44 -23.05 -15.52
C ALA A 10 44.08 -22.60 -16.12
N PHE A 11 43.13 -23.53 -16.31
CA PHE A 11 41.78 -23.18 -16.77
C PHE A 11 40.94 -22.55 -15.64
N LEU A 12 41.09 -23.02 -14.40
CA LEU A 12 40.39 -22.46 -13.23
C LEU A 12 40.91 -21.07 -12.83
N THR A 13 42.21 -20.79 -12.95
CA THR A 13 42.74 -19.43 -12.66
C THR A 13 42.42 -18.41 -13.77
N GLY A 14 42.39 -18.84 -15.04
CA GLY A 14 41.99 -17.98 -16.16
C GLY A 14 40.50 -17.60 -16.16
N THR A 15 39.62 -18.50 -15.70
CA THR A 15 38.17 -18.24 -15.68
C THR A 15 37.74 -17.38 -14.48
N VAL A 16 38.44 -17.49 -13.34
CA VAL A 16 38.19 -16.63 -12.17
C VAL A 16 38.73 -15.21 -12.40
N ALA A 17 39.84 -15.03 -13.10
CA ALA A 17 40.34 -13.69 -13.46
C ALA A 17 39.42 -12.97 -14.47
N LEU A 18 38.82 -13.69 -15.43
CA LEU A 18 37.88 -13.09 -16.38
C LEU A 18 36.52 -12.77 -15.75
N LEU A 19 36.04 -13.58 -14.79
CA LEU A 19 34.82 -13.30 -14.03
C LEU A 19 35.02 -12.15 -13.04
N VAL A 20 36.21 -11.98 -12.45
CA VAL A 20 36.50 -10.83 -11.59
C VAL A 20 36.65 -9.53 -12.41
N PHE A 21 37.21 -9.57 -13.62
CA PHE A 21 37.27 -8.38 -14.48
C PHE A 21 35.93 -8.00 -15.13
N LEU A 22 35.04 -8.95 -15.42
CA LEU A 22 33.67 -8.65 -15.90
C LEU A 22 32.71 -8.24 -14.77
N TYR A 23 32.98 -8.58 -13.51
CA TYR A 23 32.17 -8.15 -12.37
C TYR A 23 32.59 -6.79 -11.80
N ILE A 24 33.85 -6.38 -12.00
CA ILE A 24 34.34 -5.06 -11.53
C ILE A 24 33.98 -3.93 -12.53
N GLY A 25 33.64 -4.25 -13.78
CA GLY A 25 33.33 -3.27 -14.82
C GLY A 25 31.92 -2.65 -14.83
N ILE A 26 31.00 -3.06 -13.95
CA ILE A 26 29.59 -2.58 -13.97
C ILE A 26 29.16 -1.93 -12.64
N TYR A 27 29.95 -2.04 -11.57
CA TYR A 27 29.60 -1.49 -10.25
C TYR A 27 30.50 -0.36 -9.74
N ALA A 28 31.50 0.08 -10.53
CA ALA A 28 32.39 1.17 -10.16
C ALA A 28 31.77 2.59 -10.24
N ASP A 29 30.54 2.74 -10.73
CA ASP A 29 30.02 4.06 -11.12
C ASP A 29 29.06 4.73 -10.11
N THR A 30 28.80 4.14 -8.95
CA THR A 30 27.77 4.67 -8.03
C THR A 30 28.31 5.69 -7.01
N THR A 31 29.57 5.58 -6.59
CA THR A 31 30.24 6.58 -5.72
C THR A 31 30.70 7.82 -6.49
N ILE A 32 31.08 7.65 -7.77
CA ILE A 32 31.45 8.76 -8.66
C ILE A 32 30.19 9.54 -9.11
N ALA A 33 29.08 8.86 -9.37
CA ALA A 33 27.81 9.52 -9.70
C ALA A 33 27.25 10.38 -8.55
N GLN A 34 27.40 9.99 -7.28
CA GLN A 34 26.96 10.83 -6.16
C GLN A 34 27.84 12.06 -5.95
N THR A 35 29.17 11.92 -6.05
CA THR A 35 30.08 13.06 -5.94
C THR A 35 29.89 14.07 -7.07
N SER A 36 29.62 13.59 -8.29
CA SER A 36 29.28 14.47 -9.42
C SER A 36 27.94 15.19 -9.23
N PHE A 37 26.90 14.54 -8.70
CA PHE A 37 25.59 15.17 -8.49
C PHE A 37 25.67 16.36 -7.54
N LEU A 38 26.35 16.19 -6.42
CA LEU A 38 26.52 17.27 -5.43
C LEU A 38 27.30 18.44 -6.03
N SER A 39 28.35 18.17 -6.81
CA SER A 39 29.12 19.22 -7.49
C SER A 39 28.35 19.97 -8.58
N ASN A 40 27.25 19.39 -9.07
CA ASN A 40 26.39 19.98 -10.10
C ASN A 40 25.27 20.86 -9.54
N LEU A 41 25.08 20.89 -8.21
CA LEU A 41 24.16 21.82 -7.55
C LEU A 41 24.77 23.23 -7.47
N PRO A 42 23.99 24.30 -7.71
CA PRO A 42 24.48 25.67 -7.55
C PRO A 42 24.88 25.99 -6.10
N ALA A 43 25.71 27.02 -5.93
CA ALA A 43 26.04 27.55 -4.61
C ALA A 43 24.76 27.94 -3.83
N GLY A 44 24.78 27.70 -2.52
CA GLY A 44 23.66 27.95 -1.62
C GLY A 44 22.73 26.75 -1.39
N TYR A 45 22.77 25.74 -2.27
CA TYR A 45 22.08 24.48 -2.01
C TYR A 45 22.91 23.60 -1.07
N GLN A 46 22.26 23.05 -0.04
CA GLN A 46 22.88 22.14 0.92
C GLN A 46 22.24 20.77 0.83
N THR A 47 23.00 19.72 1.07
CA THR A 47 22.49 18.35 0.98
C THR A 47 22.69 17.58 2.28
N TYR A 48 21.70 16.79 2.63
CA TYR A 48 21.67 16.00 3.85
C TYR A 48 21.31 14.55 3.54
N PRO A 49 21.91 13.60 4.27
CA PRO A 49 21.65 12.19 4.02
C PRO A 49 20.23 11.81 4.44
N GLY A 50 19.57 11.01 3.60
CA GLY A 50 18.37 10.28 3.94
C GLY A 50 18.59 8.78 3.82
N ARG A 51 17.56 8.00 4.19
CA ARG A 51 17.51 6.55 3.99
C ARG A 51 16.14 6.15 3.49
N PHE A 52 16.11 5.11 2.68
CA PHE A 52 14.87 4.42 2.32
C PHE A 52 14.80 3.15 3.17
N ILE A 53 13.79 3.03 4.03
CA ILE A 53 13.61 1.86 4.90
C ILE A 53 12.38 1.08 4.45
N MET A 54 12.43 -0.24 4.60
CA MET A 54 11.28 -1.11 4.32
C MET A 54 10.74 -1.70 5.62
N GLY A 55 9.42 -1.73 5.73
CA GLY A 55 8.71 -2.46 6.77
C GLY A 55 8.88 -3.96 6.62
N LYS A 56 8.72 -4.67 7.74
CA LYS A 56 8.74 -6.14 7.76
C LYS A 56 7.53 -6.70 7.00
N SER A 57 7.70 -7.89 6.43
CA SER A 57 6.58 -8.75 6.04
C SER A 57 5.92 -9.27 7.31
N CYS A 58 4.71 -8.87 7.62
CA CYS A 58 4.00 -9.52 8.71
C CYS A 58 2.49 -9.41 8.53
N SER A 59 1.77 -10.33 9.19
CA SER A 59 0.31 -10.33 9.23
C SER A 59 -0.14 -9.79 10.57
N CYS A 60 -1.33 -9.20 10.60
CA CYS A 60 -1.96 -8.77 11.84
C CYS A 60 -2.73 -9.93 12.51
N SER A 61 -2.59 -11.15 11.97
CA SER A 61 -3.28 -12.37 12.39
C SER A 61 -2.36 -13.57 12.27
N SER A 62 -2.31 -14.39 13.31
CA SER A 62 -1.71 -15.72 13.31
C SER A 62 -2.54 -16.79 12.59
N VAL A 63 -3.82 -16.51 12.30
CA VAL A 63 -4.73 -17.42 11.58
C VAL A 63 -4.84 -17.08 10.10
N GLY A 64 -4.91 -18.12 9.26
CA GLY A 64 -5.05 -18.02 7.80
C GLY A 64 -6.43 -18.48 7.30
N ILE A 65 -6.63 -18.44 5.98
CA ILE A 65 -7.83 -18.97 5.32
C ILE A 65 -7.63 -20.46 5.03
N SER A 66 -8.55 -21.31 5.50
CA SER A 66 -8.52 -22.75 5.22
C SER A 66 -8.58 -23.00 3.71
N GLY A 67 -7.62 -23.78 3.18
CA GLY A 67 -7.47 -24.05 1.75
C GLY A 67 -6.68 -22.98 0.97
N ALA A 68 -6.18 -21.93 1.64
CA ALA A 68 -5.29 -20.94 1.04
C ALA A 68 -3.84 -21.09 1.56
N PRO A 69 -2.84 -20.47 0.91
CA PRO A 69 -1.46 -20.51 1.38
C PRO A 69 -1.33 -20.02 2.84
N PRO A 70 -0.46 -20.64 3.66
CA PRO A 70 -0.31 -20.27 5.07
C PRO A 70 0.02 -18.77 5.24
N GLY A 71 -0.57 -18.16 6.27
CA GLY A 71 -0.27 -16.78 6.66
C GLY A 71 1.18 -16.63 7.15
N PRO A 72 1.78 -15.43 7.08
CA PRO A 72 3.10 -15.18 7.67
C PRO A 72 2.99 -15.16 9.21
N PRO A 73 4.12 -15.20 9.93
CA PRO A 73 4.12 -14.95 11.37
C PRO A 73 3.53 -13.56 11.69
N PRO A 74 2.90 -13.42 12.87
CA PRO A 74 2.31 -12.15 13.30
C PRO A 74 3.38 -11.07 13.52
N CYS A 75 3.01 -9.80 13.32
CA CYS A 75 3.93 -8.66 13.43
C CYS A 75 4.44 -8.45 14.86
N GLU A 76 5.71 -8.71 15.17
CA GLU A 76 6.33 -8.35 16.48
C GLU A 76 6.25 -6.84 16.83
N THR A 77 5.86 -5.98 15.89
CA THR A 77 5.74 -4.53 16.05
C THR A 77 4.28 -4.07 15.98
N SER A 78 3.94 -2.97 16.67
CA SER A 78 2.58 -2.37 16.69
C SER A 78 2.06 -1.92 15.31
N PHE A 79 2.95 -1.81 14.31
CA PHE A 79 2.62 -1.43 12.95
C PHE A 79 2.30 -2.65 12.09
N CYS A 80 1.01 -2.85 11.77
CA CYS A 80 0.57 -3.84 10.79
C CYS A 80 -0.43 -3.22 9.81
N PHE A 81 0.10 -2.66 8.72
CA PHE A 81 -0.71 -2.35 7.54
C PHE A 81 -0.38 -3.42 6.50
N GLY A 82 -1.23 -4.43 6.37
CA GLY A 82 -1.21 -5.26 5.17
C GLY A 82 -1.09 -6.77 5.38
N SER A 83 -1.09 -7.43 4.23
CA SER A 83 -0.93 -8.87 4.07
C SER A 83 0.54 -9.25 3.93
N SER A 84 0.87 -10.53 4.07
CA SER A 84 2.19 -11.10 3.71
C SER A 84 2.68 -10.69 2.32
N TYR A 85 1.76 -10.30 1.44
CA TYR A 85 2.01 -9.99 0.05
C TYR A 85 2.21 -8.49 -0.21
N THR A 86 2.01 -7.64 0.80
CA THR A 86 2.25 -6.20 0.70
C THR A 86 3.47 -5.78 1.52
N ARG A 87 4.28 -4.87 0.98
CA ARG A 87 5.35 -4.17 1.70
C ARG A 87 5.14 -2.67 1.59
N TYR A 88 5.49 -1.99 2.65
CA TYR A 88 5.57 -0.55 2.71
C TYR A 88 7.01 -0.15 2.97
N GLY A 89 7.47 0.88 2.29
CA GLY A 89 8.73 1.54 2.55
C GLY A 89 8.53 3.03 2.79
N TRP A 90 9.49 3.65 3.46
CA TRP A 90 9.44 5.06 3.83
C TRP A 90 10.80 5.73 3.69
N VAL A 91 10.74 7.02 3.39
CA VAL A 91 11.89 7.91 3.48
C VAL A 91 12.05 8.39 4.92
N THR A 92 13.29 8.41 5.41
CA THR A 92 13.64 8.91 6.75
C THR A 92 14.99 9.63 6.75
N THR A 93 15.22 10.47 7.75
CA THR A 93 16.52 11.10 8.02
C THR A 93 16.70 11.32 9.53
N ASN A 94 17.96 11.44 9.95
CA ASN A 94 18.33 11.84 11.31
C ASN A 94 18.77 13.32 11.38
N THR A 95 18.73 14.04 10.26
CA THR A 95 19.13 15.45 10.20
C THR A 95 18.17 16.33 10.98
N GLU A 96 18.69 17.08 11.94
CA GLU A 96 17.93 18.08 12.69
C GLU A 96 17.37 19.17 11.76
N GLY A 97 16.16 19.66 12.05
CA GLY A 97 15.45 20.62 11.19
C GLY A 97 14.75 20.00 9.98
N ILE A 98 15.16 18.81 9.53
CA ILE A 98 14.48 18.04 8.47
C ILE A 98 13.66 16.90 9.09
N ARG A 99 14.16 16.28 10.16
CA ARG A 99 13.45 15.22 10.87
C ARG A 99 12.26 15.81 11.65
N ALA A 100 11.06 15.27 11.42
CA ALA A 100 9.88 15.64 12.19
C ALA A 100 9.84 14.90 13.54
N THR A 101 10.36 15.52 14.59
CA THR A 101 10.49 14.92 15.93
C THR A 101 9.16 14.49 16.55
N TYR A 102 8.05 15.17 16.22
CA TYR A 102 6.72 14.77 16.67
C TYR A 102 6.30 13.38 16.15
N CYS A 103 6.64 13.03 14.90
CA CYS A 103 6.38 11.69 14.38
C CYS A 103 7.18 10.62 15.16
N ASP A 104 8.39 10.94 15.63
CA ASP A 104 9.18 10.03 16.45
C ASP A 104 8.53 9.81 17.82
N GLN A 105 8.07 10.89 18.46
CA GLN A 105 7.36 10.84 19.74
C GLN A 105 6.07 10.03 19.61
N ALA A 106 5.24 10.32 18.58
CA ALA A 106 4.02 9.58 18.30
C ALA A 106 4.30 8.07 18.12
N ARG A 107 5.40 7.70 17.45
CA ARG A 107 5.81 6.29 17.31
C ARG A 107 6.26 5.67 18.62
N GLN A 108 6.98 6.42 19.47
CA GLN A 108 7.40 5.97 20.81
C GLN A 108 6.20 5.76 21.74
N GLU A 109 5.13 6.55 21.57
CA GLU A 109 3.81 6.34 22.21
C GLU A 109 3.04 5.14 21.65
N GLY A 110 3.60 4.41 20.68
CA GLY A 110 2.97 3.26 20.06
C GLY A 110 1.94 3.59 18.98
N ARG A 111 1.83 4.85 18.54
CA ARG A 111 0.92 5.22 17.44
C ARG A 111 1.46 4.67 16.11
N PRO A 112 0.60 4.16 15.22
CA PRO A 112 1.02 3.51 13.97
C PRO A 112 1.32 4.55 12.88
N ILE A 113 2.36 5.35 13.12
CA ILE A 113 2.74 6.50 12.30
C ILE A 113 4.04 6.16 11.53
N PRO A 114 4.15 6.46 10.23
CA PRO A 114 5.38 6.27 9.48
C PRO A 114 6.44 7.30 9.90
N PRO A 115 7.73 7.09 9.56
CA PRO A 115 8.70 8.18 9.62
C PRO A 115 8.22 9.37 8.79
N CYS A 116 8.43 10.58 9.31
CA CYS A 116 8.09 11.82 8.62
C CYS A 116 9.31 12.75 8.56
N PHE A 117 9.23 13.71 7.65
CA PHE A 117 10.19 14.78 7.47
C PHE A 117 9.47 16.11 7.23
N LEU A 118 10.21 17.20 7.37
CA LEU A 118 9.80 18.57 7.17
C LEU A 118 10.48 19.10 5.91
N LEU A 119 9.80 19.96 5.18
CA LEU A 119 10.34 20.69 4.03
C LEU A 119 9.95 22.16 4.15
N ASP A 120 10.82 23.05 3.68
CA ASP A 120 10.48 24.39 3.23
C ASP A 120 10.12 24.41 1.75
N GLY A 121 9.55 25.53 1.30
CA GLY A 121 9.02 25.65 -0.05
C GLY A 121 10.02 25.38 -1.17
N ASP A 122 11.29 25.73 -1.00
CA ASP A 122 12.34 25.53 -2.00
C ASP A 122 13.22 24.30 -1.75
N ASP A 123 12.87 23.48 -0.76
CA ASP A 123 13.55 22.21 -0.50
C ASP A 123 13.19 21.15 -1.56
N ALA A 124 13.99 20.10 -1.60
CA ALA A 124 13.67 18.91 -2.36
C ALA A 124 14.11 17.61 -1.66
N VAL A 125 13.47 16.52 -2.04
CA VAL A 125 13.95 15.16 -1.74
C VAL A 125 14.24 14.46 -3.06
N VAL A 126 15.43 13.90 -3.19
CA VAL A 126 15.84 13.09 -4.34
C VAL A 126 15.99 11.65 -3.92
N ILE A 127 15.30 10.75 -4.62
CA ILE A 127 15.37 9.30 -4.41
C ILE A 127 15.85 8.67 -5.71
N SER A 128 16.90 7.86 -5.65
CA SER A 128 17.40 7.12 -6.81
C SER A 128 17.72 5.68 -6.45
N GLY A 129 17.40 4.77 -7.37
CA GLY A 129 17.53 3.34 -7.13
C GLY A 129 17.18 2.54 -8.38
N SER A 130 16.86 1.26 -8.20
CA SER A 130 16.38 0.40 -9.27
C SER A 130 15.17 -0.39 -8.82
N MET A 131 14.15 -0.47 -9.67
CA MET A 131 12.99 -1.34 -9.50
C MET A 131 13.19 -2.70 -10.17
N SER A 132 14.39 -3.02 -10.68
CA SER A 132 14.62 -4.20 -11.55
C SER A 132 14.04 -5.52 -11.04
N PRO A 133 14.23 -5.94 -9.77
CA PRO A 133 13.67 -7.22 -9.32
C PRO A 133 12.13 -7.24 -9.25
N VAL A 134 11.51 -6.06 -9.18
CA VAL A 134 10.07 -5.86 -8.94
C VAL A 134 9.37 -5.07 -10.06
N GLN A 135 10.03 -4.88 -11.20
CA GLN A 135 9.52 -4.03 -12.28
C GLN A 135 8.19 -4.54 -12.86
N ASP A 136 7.98 -5.85 -12.80
CA ASP A 136 6.80 -6.54 -13.32
C ASP A 136 5.79 -6.90 -12.22
N LEU A 137 5.97 -6.41 -10.98
CA LEU A 137 5.02 -6.66 -9.90
C LEU A 137 3.61 -6.27 -10.32
N THR A 138 2.62 -6.95 -9.73
CA THR A 138 1.22 -6.62 -10.00
C THR A 138 0.94 -5.15 -9.70
N TYR A 139 1.42 -4.64 -8.56
CA TYR A 139 1.22 -3.25 -8.19
C TYR A 139 2.42 -2.72 -7.39
N TYR A 140 2.84 -1.50 -7.72
CA TYR A 140 3.61 -0.68 -6.80
C TYR A 140 3.28 0.80 -7.00
N SER A 141 3.39 1.58 -5.93
CA SER A 141 3.19 3.03 -6.00
C SER A 141 4.05 3.79 -5.03
N PHE A 142 4.40 5.00 -5.44
CA PHE A 142 5.03 6.01 -4.61
C PHE A 142 4.03 7.12 -4.33
N THR A 143 3.80 7.43 -3.05
CA THR A 143 2.81 8.43 -2.62
C THR A 143 3.37 9.27 -1.49
N LEU A 144 3.22 10.60 -1.59
CA LEU A 144 3.48 11.52 -0.51
C LEU A 144 2.20 11.78 0.28
N TYR A 145 2.33 11.81 1.59
CA TYR A 145 1.25 12.10 2.53
C TYR A 145 1.63 13.29 3.38
N GLN A 146 0.66 14.15 3.66
CA GLN A 146 0.71 15.03 4.82
C GLN A 146 0.26 14.20 6.02
N GLY A 147 1.20 13.81 6.86
CA GLY A 147 0.97 12.96 8.02
C GLY A 147 0.27 13.72 9.14
N PHE A 148 0.77 14.92 9.45
CA PHE A 148 0.25 15.79 10.50
C PHE A 148 0.16 17.23 10.05
N THR A 149 -0.81 17.93 10.62
CA THR A 149 -0.96 19.38 10.50
C THR A 149 -1.19 20.02 11.84
N TYR A 150 -0.85 21.30 11.95
CA TYR A 150 -1.06 22.07 13.17
C TYR A 150 -2.56 22.24 13.43
N ASP A 151 -2.98 21.87 14.63
CA ASP A 151 -4.31 22.13 15.12
C ASP A 151 -4.27 22.42 16.64
N PRO A 152 -4.54 23.66 17.07
CA PRO A 152 -4.50 24.04 18.48
C PRO A 152 -5.58 23.36 19.33
N ASN A 153 -6.59 22.75 18.72
CA ASN A 153 -7.65 22.04 19.44
C ASN A 153 -7.17 20.69 19.98
N TYR A 154 -6.04 20.18 19.50
CA TYR A 154 -5.44 18.94 20.00
C TYR A 154 -4.37 19.25 21.05
N GLN A 155 -4.31 18.44 22.11
CA GLN A 155 -3.31 18.59 23.16
C GLN A 155 -1.85 18.54 22.64
N SER A 156 -1.63 17.79 21.55
CA SER A 156 -0.34 17.72 20.87
C SER A 156 -0.04 18.90 19.94
N ASN A 157 -1.00 19.83 19.76
CA ASN A 157 -1.02 20.84 18.70
C ASN A 157 -0.98 20.26 17.27
N TYR A 158 -1.23 18.95 17.12
CA TYR A 158 -1.19 18.27 15.84
C TYR A 158 -2.42 17.39 15.66
N ALA A 159 -3.07 17.54 14.52
CA ALA A 159 -4.05 16.61 13.99
C ALA A 159 -3.35 15.59 13.06
N ALA A 160 -3.69 14.31 13.21
CA ALA A 160 -3.20 13.24 12.35
C ALA A 160 -4.12 13.13 11.11
N ILE A 161 -3.76 13.80 10.02
CA ILE A 161 -4.62 13.85 8.82
C ILE A 161 -4.30 12.71 7.85
N GLN A 162 -3.03 12.33 7.68
CA GLN A 162 -2.63 11.19 6.83
C GLN A 162 -3.22 11.24 5.41
N ALA A 163 -3.32 12.43 4.83
CA ALA A 163 -3.95 12.67 3.53
C ALA A 163 -2.88 12.66 2.41
N SER A 164 -3.17 12.05 1.27
CA SER A 164 -2.28 12.12 0.10
C SER A 164 -2.18 13.55 -0.40
N VAL A 165 -0.99 13.94 -0.81
CA VAL A 165 -0.72 15.29 -1.30
C VAL A 165 -1.06 15.42 -2.79
N ASN A 166 -0.74 14.39 -3.57
CA ASN A 166 -0.88 14.37 -5.03
C ASN A 166 -1.23 12.94 -5.48
N LEU A 167 -1.55 12.77 -6.76
CA LEU A 167 -1.64 11.46 -7.40
C LEU A 167 -0.34 10.66 -7.20
N PRO A 168 -0.45 9.35 -7.01
CA PRO A 168 0.72 8.50 -6.86
C PRO A 168 1.45 8.27 -8.19
N LEU A 169 2.74 8.01 -8.08
CA LEU A 169 3.52 7.45 -9.17
C LEU A 169 3.50 5.93 -9.05
N ASN A 170 2.67 5.26 -9.85
CA ASN A 170 2.49 3.82 -9.86
C ASN A 170 3.23 3.13 -11.01
N GLN A 171 3.16 1.81 -11.09
CA GLN A 171 3.92 1.02 -12.07
C GLN A 171 3.71 1.40 -13.54
N ILE A 172 2.61 2.10 -13.86
CA ILE A 172 2.24 2.51 -15.22
C ILE A 172 2.81 3.88 -15.59
N ASN A 173 2.68 4.87 -14.71
CA ASN A 173 3.16 6.23 -14.98
C ASN A 173 4.58 6.50 -14.45
N PHE A 174 5.15 5.58 -13.69
CA PHE A 174 6.51 5.68 -13.17
C PHE A 174 7.55 5.37 -14.24
N LYS A 175 8.36 6.39 -14.54
CA LYS A 175 9.45 6.33 -15.51
C LYS A 175 10.63 5.54 -14.96
N LYS A 176 11.07 4.54 -15.71
CA LYS A 176 12.17 3.65 -15.35
C LYS A 176 12.93 3.23 -16.61
N GLY A 177 14.24 3.01 -16.47
CA GLY A 177 15.07 2.46 -17.54
C GLY A 177 14.78 0.99 -17.79
N SER A 178 15.34 0.43 -18.87
CA SER A 178 15.23 -1.01 -19.17
C SER A 178 15.85 -1.90 -18.09
N ASN A 179 16.82 -1.37 -17.33
CA ASN A 179 17.44 -2.00 -16.16
C ASN A 179 16.72 -1.64 -14.84
N GLY A 180 15.52 -1.07 -14.90
CA GLY A 180 14.72 -0.66 -13.75
C GLY A 180 15.21 0.60 -13.01
N GLN A 181 16.31 1.23 -13.43
CA GLN A 181 16.82 2.44 -12.77
C GLN A 181 15.85 3.62 -12.84
N TYR A 182 15.82 4.43 -11.80
CA TYR A 182 15.00 5.63 -11.71
C TYR A 182 15.66 6.72 -10.86
N ALA A 183 15.23 7.96 -11.10
CA ALA A 183 15.39 9.07 -10.17
C ALA A 183 14.02 9.72 -9.94
N LEU A 184 13.77 10.16 -8.72
CA LEU A 184 12.53 10.83 -8.31
C LEU A 184 12.87 12.10 -7.54
N ILE A 185 12.27 13.21 -7.95
CA ILE A 185 12.38 14.52 -7.30
C ILE A 185 11.03 14.85 -6.66
N ILE A 186 11.04 15.17 -5.37
CA ILE A 186 9.89 15.68 -4.61
C ILE A 186 10.21 17.13 -4.23
N THR A 187 9.36 18.10 -4.57
CA THR A 187 9.60 19.53 -4.25
C THR A 187 8.33 20.37 -4.40
N ALA A 188 8.29 21.51 -3.70
CA ALA A 188 7.25 22.53 -3.81
C ALA A 188 7.65 23.76 -4.64
N ASN A 189 8.79 23.68 -5.34
CA ASN A 189 9.32 24.80 -6.09
C ASN A 189 9.77 24.40 -7.50
N THR A 190 9.18 25.01 -8.54
CA THR A 190 9.47 24.71 -9.95
C THR A 190 10.91 25.09 -10.36
N ARG A 191 11.49 26.12 -9.74
CA ARG A 191 12.90 26.48 -9.92
C ARG A 191 13.82 25.46 -9.28
N THR A 192 13.56 25.02 -8.04
CA THR A 192 14.31 23.92 -7.41
C THR A 192 14.21 22.65 -8.23
N LEU A 193 13.00 22.29 -8.71
CA LEU A 193 12.82 21.17 -9.63
C LEU A 193 13.75 21.27 -10.85
N SER A 194 13.77 22.42 -11.51
CA SER A 194 14.59 22.64 -12.70
C SER A 194 16.09 22.52 -12.41
N ILE A 195 16.54 23.05 -11.27
CA ILE A 195 17.92 22.98 -10.80
C ILE A 195 18.33 21.54 -10.50
N VAL A 196 17.54 20.82 -9.71
CA VAL A 196 17.82 19.42 -9.34
C VAL A 196 17.79 18.52 -10.58
N LYS A 197 16.82 18.73 -11.47
CA LYS A 197 16.72 17.99 -12.74
C LYS A 197 17.94 18.23 -13.64
N ARG A 198 18.43 19.48 -13.73
CA ARG A 198 19.66 19.82 -14.45
C ARG A 198 20.88 19.14 -13.81
N ALA A 199 21.00 19.16 -12.49
CA ALA A 199 22.11 18.52 -11.78
C ALA A 199 22.15 17.00 -12.02
N LEU A 200 21.00 16.33 -11.98
CA LEU A 200 20.88 14.90 -12.32
C LEU A 200 21.33 14.62 -13.76
N ARG A 201 20.89 15.44 -14.74
CA ARG A 201 21.29 15.29 -16.14
C ARG A 201 22.81 15.45 -16.34
N LEU A 202 23.42 16.44 -15.67
CA LEU A 202 24.87 16.68 -15.71
C LEU A 202 25.66 15.53 -15.06
N SER A 203 25.04 14.80 -14.14
CA SER A 203 25.58 13.56 -13.56
C SER A 203 25.31 12.31 -14.40
N GLY A 204 24.81 12.46 -15.63
CA GLY A 204 24.57 11.36 -16.55
C GLY A 204 23.24 10.64 -16.38
N VAL A 205 22.33 11.11 -15.52
CA VAL A 205 21.00 10.52 -15.37
C VAL A 205 20.12 10.89 -16.58
N PRO A 206 19.65 9.92 -17.38
CA PRO A 206 18.82 10.20 -18.54
C PRO A 206 17.47 10.82 -18.17
N ASP A 207 17.00 11.80 -18.95
CA ASP A 207 15.72 12.47 -18.65
C ASP A 207 14.52 11.51 -18.62
N ALA A 208 14.59 10.46 -19.45
CA ALA A 208 13.56 9.44 -19.60
C ALA A 208 13.30 8.64 -18.32
N ILE A 209 14.19 8.69 -17.31
CA ILE A 209 14.04 7.98 -16.03
C ILE A 209 13.90 8.93 -14.83
N ILE A 210 13.82 10.25 -15.07
CA ILE A 210 13.60 11.27 -14.05
C ILE A 210 12.09 11.48 -13.87
N ASN A 211 11.62 11.17 -12.67
CA ASN A 211 10.27 11.37 -12.20
C ASN A 211 10.17 12.64 -11.35
N THR A 212 8.99 13.23 -11.31
CA THR A 212 8.69 14.43 -10.53
C THR A 212 7.44 14.19 -9.72
N TYR A 213 7.47 14.62 -8.46
CA TYR A 213 6.33 14.61 -7.55
C TYR A 213 6.21 15.98 -6.92
N LEU A 214 5.25 16.77 -7.39
CA LEU A 214 5.02 18.12 -6.87
C LEU A 214 4.21 18.06 -5.58
N VAL A 215 4.53 18.96 -4.65
CA VAL A 215 3.84 19.17 -3.37
C VAL A 215 3.54 20.66 -3.22
N PRO A 216 2.39 21.08 -2.66
CA PRO A 216 2.07 22.49 -2.50
C PRO A 216 2.94 23.17 -1.45
N ALA A 217 3.33 24.42 -1.73
CA ALA A 217 4.13 25.25 -0.84
C ALA A 217 3.45 25.51 0.51
N SER A 218 2.11 25.50 0.54
CA SER A 218 1.31 25.75 1.74
C SER A 218 1.50 24.69 2.83
N ILE A 219 2.04 23.51 2.50
CA ILE A 219 2.32 22.42 3.44
C ILE A 219 3.82 22.10 3.57
N THR A 220 4.68 23.02 3.12
CA THR A 220 6.14 22.95 3.24
C THR A 220 6.66 24.22 3.92
N THR A 221 6.47 24.28 5.24
CA THR A 221 6.62 25.51 6.03
C THR A 221 7.61 25.39 7.19
N ALA A 222 8.54 24.43 7.11
CA ALA A 222 9.42 24.01 8.21
C ALA A 222 10.12 25.15 8.98
N SER A 223 10.60 26.17 8.27
CA SER A 223 11.34 27.31 8.83
C SER A 223 10.47 28.53 9.11
N THR A 224 9.17 28.49 8.77
CA THR A 224 8.24 29.62 8.92
C THR A 224 7.23 29.45 10.05
N LEU A 225 6.89 28.20 10.39
CA LEU A 225 5.91 27.88 11.43
C LEU A 225 6.58 27.20 12.62
N THR A 226 6.08 27.49 13.82
CA THR A 226 6.46 26.78 15.05
C THR A 226 6.01 25.32 15.03
N TYR A 227 4.90 25.03 14.35
CA TYR A 227 4.33 23.70 14.19
C TYR A 227 4.14 23.39 12.70
N PRO A 228 5.22 23.06 11.98
CA PRO A 228 5.14 22.80 10.54
C PRO A 228 4.44 21.49 10.23
N ASP A 229 3.86 21.41 9.05
CA ASP A 229 3.30 20.16 8.53
C ASP A 229 4.36 19.08 8.40
N ALA A 230 4.02 17.86 8.83
CA ALA A 230 4.91 16.71 8.75
C ALA A 230 4.54 15.83 7.56
N LEU A 231 5.48 15.61 6.66
CA LEU A 231 5.29 14.85 5.43
C LEU A 231 5.85 13.44 5.57
N ALA A 232 5.15 12.45 5.02
CA ALA A 232 5.60 11.07 4.96
C ALA A 232 5.54 10.57 3.52
N PHE A 233 6.63 10.03 3.01
CA PHE A 233 6.69 9.47 1.66
C PHE A 233 6.73 7.95 1.72
N SER A 234 5.84 7.28 1.00
CA SER A 234 5.72 5.82 1.02
C SER A 234 5.89 5.18 -0.34
N LEU A 235 6.64 4.07 -0.38
CA LEU A 235 6.57 3.07 -1.44
C LEU A 235 5.68 1.92 -0.98
N ARG A 236 4.67 1.59 -1.77
CA ARG A 236 3.85 0.39 -1.58
C ARG A 236 4.16 -0.60 -2.67
N LEU A 237 4.34 -1.87 -2.31
CA LEU A 237 4.53 -2.97 -3.24
C LEU A 237 3.55 -4.08 -2.87
N THR A 238 2.76 -4.58 -3.81
CA THR A 238 1.84 -5.69 -3.57
C THR A 238 2.06 -6.79 -4.62
N SER A 239 2.21 -8.01 -4.10
CA SER A 239 2.39 -9.23 -4.89
C SER A 239 1.08 -10.04 -4.98
N GLN A 240 0.90 -10.78 -6.06
CA GLN A 240 -0.26 -11.65 -6.34
C GLN A 240 0.15 -13.11 -6.60
N SER A 241 1.40 -13.48 -6.32
CA SER A 241 1.87 -14.86 -6.39
C SER A 241 3.04 -15.07 -5.44
N GLU A 242 3.32 -16.32 -5.09
CA GLU A 242 4.52 -16.63 -4.30
C GLU A 242 5.80 -16.25 -5.07
N THR A 243 5.80 -16.37 -6.40
CA THR A 243 6.90 -15.90 -7.25
C THR A 243 7.11 -14.38 -7.14
N GLU A 244 6.04 -13.59 -7.22
CA GLU A 244 6.13 -12.14 -7.01
C GLU A 244 6.58 -11.80 -5.58
N LYS A 245 6.13 -12.55 -4.59
CA LYS A 245 6.54 -12.38 -3.19
C LYS A 245 8.02 -12.69 -2.98
N GLN A 246 8.56 -13.71 -3.64
CA GLN A 246 10.01 -14.00 -3.63
C GLN A 246 10.80 -12.84 -4.25
N LYS A 247 10.38 -12.35 -5.42
CA LYS A 247 10.98 -11.16 -6.07
C LYS A 247 10.98 -9.95 -5.13
N LEU A 248 9.86 -9.71 -4.44
CA LEU A 248 9.71 -8.63 -3.48
C LEU A 248 10.67 -8.80 -2.29
N ASN A 249 10.83 -10.01 -1.76
CA ASN A 249 11.79 -10.26 -0.68
C ASN A 249 13.24 -10.02 -1.13
N THR A 250 13.60 -10.47 -2.35
CA THR A 250 14.91 -10.19 -2.95
C THR A 250 15.15 -8.69 -3.08
N PHE A 251 14.18 -7.94 -3.61
CA PHE A 251 14.25 -6.49 -3.72
C PHE A 251 14.49 -5.80 -2.38
N VAL A 252 13.74 -6.18 -1.34
CA VAL A 252 13.88 -5.61 0.00
C VAL A 252 15.26 -5.90 0.60
N GLN A 253 15.80 -7.09 0.37
CA GLN A 253 17.07 -7.51 0.97
C GLN A 253 18.30 -6.98 0.20
N GLN A 254 18.22 -6.92 -1.13
CA GLN A 254 19.39 -6.72 -1.99
C GLN A 254 19.38 -5.36 -2.69
N THR A 255 18.24 -4.74 -2.95
CA THR A 255 18.15 -3.51 -3.76
C THR A 255 17.83 -2.27 -2.95
N ILE A 256 16.97 -2.40 -1.94
CA ILE A 256 16.62 -1.29 -1.06
C ILE A 256 17.82 -0.69 -0.32
N PRO A 257 18.77 -1.49 0.23
CA PRO A 257 19.96 -0.93 0.89
C PRO A 257 20.79 0.00 0.00
N ASP A 258 20.73 -0.21 -1.32
CA ASP A 258 21.46 0.60 -2.31
C ASP A 258 20.67 1.82 -2.79
N THR A 259 19.39 1.92 -2.45
CA THR A 259 18.56 3.10 -2.78
C THR A 259 19.07 4.33 -2.05
N LYS A 260 19.41 5.37 -2.81
CA LYS A 260 19.93 6.63 -2.28
C LYS A 260 18.79 7.61 -2.06
N VAL A 261 18.82 8.26 -0.90
CA VAL A 261 17.92 9.35 -0.56
C VAL A 261 18.76 10.55 -0.14
N ILE A 262 18.52 11.69 -0.75
CA ILE A 262 19.19 12.95 -0.45
C ILE A 262 18.10 14.00 -0.20
N PHE A 263 18.19 14.67 0.94
CA PHE A 263 17.43 15.88 1.21
C PHE A 263 18.26 17.08 0.76
N ILE A 264 17.61 18.03 0.10
CA ILE A 264 18.24 19.23 -0.45
C ILE A 264 17.54 20.42 0.20
N LYS A 265 18.30 21.26 0.90
CA LYS A 265 17.84 22.57 1.38
C LYS A 265 18.19 23.62 0.34
N GLY A 266 17.19 24.37 -0.11
CA GLY A 266 17.40 25.52 -0.98
C GLY A 266 17.95 26.73 -0.20
N PRO A 267 18.43 27.77 -0.90
CA PRO A 267 18.96 28.98 -0.26
C PRO A 267 17.86 29.93 0.27
N GLY A 268 16.59 29.68 -0.04
CA GLY A 268 15.44 30.42 0.42
C GLY A 268 14.53 29.56 1.31
N ILE A 269 13.23 29.91 1.30
CA ILE A 269 12.17 29.20 2.05
C ILE A 269 10.85 29.08 1.27
N GLY A 270 10.79 29.66 0.06
CA GLY A 270 9.54 29.86 -0.68
C GLY A 270 9.29 28.79 -1.74
N GLY A 271 8.04 28.36 -1.87
CA GLY A 271 7.57 27.49 -2.94
C GLY A 271 6.56 28.22 -3.82
N ASP A 272 6.35 27.71 -5.03
CA ASP A 272 5.42 28.28 -6.01
C ASP A 272 4.35 27.29 -6.47
N VAL A 273 4.47 26.01 -6.10
CA VAL A 273 3.46 24.99 -6.37
C VAL A 273 2.27 25.18 -5.44
N THR A 274 1.07 25.12 -6.01
CA THR A 274 -0.23 25.17 -5.31
C THR A 274 -0.97 23.85 -5.50
N PHE A 275 -2.09 23.67 -4.77
CA PHE A 275 -2.97 22.51 -5.01
C PHE A 275 -3.61 22.53 -6.41
N ASP A 276 -3.79 23.71 -7.01
CA ASP A 276 -4.35 23.84 -8.36
C ASP A 276 -3.38 23.39 -9.46
N ASP A 277 -2.07 23.34 -9.15
CA ASP A 277 -1.05 22.82 -10.06
C ASP A 277 -0.99 21.28 -10.08
N LEU A 278 -1.73 20.61 -9.17
CA LEU A 278 -1.73 19.16 -9.05
C LEU A 278 -2.89 18.54 -9.83
N PRO A 279 -2.66 17.39 -10.49
CA PRO A 279 -3.75 16.68 -11.17
C PRO A 279 -4.82 16.21 -10.17
N LYS A 280 -6.09 16.36 -10.56
CA LYS A 280 -7.23 15.91 -9.75
C LYS A 280 -7.49 14.44 -10.01
N TRP A 281 -7.91 13.71 -8.97
CA TRP A 281 -8.06 12.26 -9.07
C TRP A 281 -9.28 11.85 -9.88
N GLU A 282 -10.32 12.68 -9.84
CA GLU A 282 -11.54 12.57 -10.62
C GLU A 282 -11.23 12.51 -12.12
N GLU A 283 -10.18 13.21 -12.56
CA GLU A 283 -9.74 13.25 -13.97
C GLU A 283 -9.08 11.95 -14.42
N THR A 284 -8.65 11.11 -13.48
CA THR A 284 -8.01 9.82 -13.76
C THR A 284 -8.95 8.64 -13.65
N LEU A 285 -10.24 8.88 -13.33
CA LEU A 285 -11.20 7.81 -13.14
C LEU A 285 -11.54 7.10 -14.44
N LYS A 286 -11.65 5.78 -14.33
CA LYS A 286 -12.08 4.92 -15.42
C LYS A 286 -13.52 5.22 -15.79
N ALA A 287 -13.77 5.42 -17.09
CA ALA A 287 -15.11 5.64 -17.63
C ALA A 287 -15.85 4.36 -18.06
N ASN A 288 -15.18 3.21 -18.17
CA ASN A 288 -15.81 2.00 -18.71
C ASN A 288 -16.61 1.19 -17.67
N TYR A 289 -17.67 0.52 -18.13
CA TYR A 289 -18.61 -0.26 -17.33
C TYR A 289 -18.46 -1.76 -17.59
N VAL A 290 -17.22 -2.26 -17.69
CA VAL A 290 -16.95 -3.64 -18.15
C VAL A 290 -17.66 -4.69 -17.28
N GLU A 291 -17.75 -4.48 -15.97
CA GLU A 291 -18.37 -5.44 -15.05
C GLU A 291 -19.87 -5.59 -15.28
N TYR A 292 -20.56 -4.46 -15.48
CA TYR A 292 -21.99 -4.44 -15.79
C TYR A 292 -22.28 -4.94 -17.20
N THR A 293 -21.49 -4.52 -18.19
CA THR A 293 -21.70 -4.92 -19.59
C THR A 293 -21.41 -6.40 -19.86
N THR A 294 -20.55 -7.03 -19.06
CA THR A 294 -20.28 -8.48 -19.12
C THR A 294 -21.24 -9.31 -18.26
N GLY A 295 -22.19 -8.66 -17.58
CA GLY A 295 -23.22 -9.30 -16.79
C GLY A 295 -22.73 -9.90 -15.47
N LEU A 296 -21.66 -9.34 -14.88
CA LEU A 296 -21.13 -9.82 -13.60
C LEU A 296 -22.10 -9.58 -12.45
N ASP A 297 -22.94 -8.55 -12.51
CA ASP A 297 -23.95 -8.30 -11.48
C ASP A 297 -25.04 -9.39 -11.46
N GLN A 298 -25.45 -9.92 -12.63
CA GLN A 298 -26.40 -11.05 -12.69
C GLN A 298 -25.75 -12.37 -12.30
N ASN A 299 -24.46 -12.55 -12.61
CA ASN A 299 -23.71 -13.70 -12.10
C ASN A 299 -23.56 -13.65 -10.58
N LEU A 300 -23.28 -12.48 -9.99
CA LEU A 300 -23.24 -12.28 -8.53
C LEU A 300 -24.60 -12.56 -7.89
N LYS A 301 -25.71 -12.05 -8.46
CA LYS A 301 -27.08 -12.39 -7.99
C LYS A 301 -27.36 -13.90 -8.05
N SER A 302 -26.85 -14.59 -9.07
CA SER A 302 -26.95 -16.05 -9.17
C SER A 302 -26.17 -16.75 -8.06
N LEU A 303 -24.97 -16.24 -7.73
CA LEU A 303 -24.12 -16.76 -6.66
C LEU A 303 -24.76 -16.56 -5.30
N GLU A 304 -25.27 -15.36 -5.02
CA GLU A 304 -26.02 -15.04 -3.79
C GLU A 304 -27.16 -16.02 -3.58
N THR A 305 -27.92 -16.29 -4.63
CA THR A 305 -29.05 -17.23 -4.59
C THR A 305 -28.58 -18.66 -4.29
N ALA A 306 -27.51 -19.12 -4.95
CA ALA A 306 -26.96 -20.45 -4.74
C ALA A 306 -26.40 -20.65 -3.33
N VAL A 307 -25.64 -19.67 -2.81
CA VAL A 307 -25.11 -19.67 -1.45
C VAL A 307 -26.24 -19.67 -0.43
N THR A 308 -27.25 -18.80 -0.61
CA THR A 308 -28.40 -18.74 0.30
C THR A 308 -29.14 -20.07 0.38
N ARG A 309 -29.42 -20.71 -0.76
CA ARG A 309 -30.05 -22.05 -0.77
C ARG A 309 -29.18 -23.10 -0.07
N ASN A 310 -27.87 -23.08 -0.31
CA ASN A 310 -26.94 -24.03 0.32
C ASN A 310 -26.95 -23.91 1.85
N TYR A 311 -26.96 -22.68 2.39
CA TYR A 311 -27.00 -22.45 3.82
C TYR A 311 -28.38 -22.78 4.43
N ILE A 312 -29.48 -22.49 3.74
CA ILE A 312 -30.83 -22.90 4.16
C ILE A 312 -30.93 -24.43 4.26
N GLN A 313 -30.38 -25.18 3.30
CA GLN A 313 -30.34 -26.64 3.35
C GLN A 313 -29.52 -27.18 4.53
N LYS A 314 -28.51 -26.41 4.99
CA LYS A 314 -27.72 -26.71 6.20
C LYS A 314 -28.42 -26.28 7.50
N GLY A 315 -29.66 -25.79 7.42
CA GLY A 315 -30.48 -25.36 8.55
C GLY A 315 -30.20 -23.93 9.03
N TYR A 316 -29.59 -23.09 8.21
CA TYR A 316 -29.40 -21.67 8.52
C TYR A 316 -30.57 -20.82 8.01
N THR A 317 -30.76 -19.66 8.63
CA THR A 317 -31.65 -18.59 8.18
C THR A 317 -30.84 -17.36 7.82
N LEU A 318 -31.19 -16.68 6.72
CA LEU A 318 -30.57 -15.41 6.35
C LEU A 318 -31.11 -14.29 7.25
N LYS A 319 -30.25 -13.69 8.07
CA LYS A 319 -30.56 -12.53 8.92
C LYS A 319 -30.53 -11.21 8.15
N ALA A 320 -29.51 -11.04 7.31
CA ALA A 320 -29.32 -9.79 6.57
C ALA A 320 -28.57 -10.02 5.25
N ARG A 321 -28.90 -9.19 4.27
CA ARG A 321 -28.13 -8.99 3.04
C ARG A 321 -27.60 -7.56 3.04
N ILE A 322 -26.29 -7.41 3.11
CA ILE A 322 -25.65 -6.11 3.31
C ILE A 322 -24.79 -5.81 2.08
N PRO A 323 -25.20 -4.87 1.21
CA PRO A 323 -24.38 -4.47 0.07
C PRO A 323 -23.16 -3.67 0.54
N GLU A 324 -22.05 -3.85 -0.17
CA GLU A 324 -20.84 -3.07 0.00
C GLU A 324 -21.07 -1.62 -0.45
N LYS A 325 -20.46 -0.69 0.29
CA LYS A 325 -20.37 0.72 -0.06
C LYS A 325 -18.97 0.99 -0.57
N LEU A 326 -18.88 1.53 -1.79
CA LEU A 326 -17.62 1.95 -2.41
C LEU A 326 -17.48 3.47 -2.25
N LEU A 327 -16.31 3.91 -1.80
CA LEU A 327 -16.02 5.31 -1.48
C LEU A 327 -14.60 5.67 -1.92
N HIS A 328 -14.45 6.86 -2.49
CA HIS A 328 -13.17 7.56 -2.55
C HIS A 328 -13.02 8.39 -1.29
N VAL A 329 -11.81 8.49 -0.73
CA VAL A 329 -11.57 9.45 0.36
C VAL A 329 -11.14 10.77 -0.26
N ASP A 330 -11.81 11.83 0.18
CA ASP A 330 -11.48 13.18 -0.22
C ASP A 330 -10.33 13.70 0.64
N ALA A 331 -9.12 13.65 0.09
CA ALA A 331 -7.91 14.11 0.76
C ALA A 331 -7.95 15.61 1.07
N GLU A 332 -8.65 16.41 0.26
CA GLU A 332 -8.83 17.84 0.49
C GLU A 332 -9.77 18.08 1.66
N ALA A 333 -10.92 17.40 1.70
CA ALA A 333 -11.83 17.46 2.85
C ALA A 333 -11.13 17.01 4.14
N CYS A 334 -10.25 16.01 4.10
CA CYS A 334 -9.46 15.61 5.26
C CYS A 334 -8.51 16.72 5.74
N ARG A 335 -7.86 17.42 4.80
CA ARG A 335 -7.00 18.57 5.15
C ARG A 335 -7.80 19.72 5.73
N ILE A 336 -8.93 20.10 5.12
CA ILE A 336 -9.75 21.22 5.59
C ILE A 336 -10.34 20.94 6.99
N ASN A 337 -10.79 19.71 7.22
CA ASN A 337 -11.48 19.34 8.46
C ASN A 337 -10.54 18.75 9.52
N HIS A 338 -9.24 18.70 9.26
CA HIS A 338 -8.24 18.04 10.12
C HIS A 338 -8.62 16.60 10.51
N SER A 339 -9.26 15.87 9.59
CA SER A 339 -9.73 14.51 9.82
C SER A 339 -8.79 13.47 9.23
N GLY A 340 -8.67 12.31 9.88
CA GLY A 340 -7.80 11.22 9.43
C GLY A 340 -8.28 10.54 8.14
N CYS A 341 -7.38 10.43 7.17
CA CYS A 341 -7.55 9.82 5.85
C CYS A 341 -6.81 8.47 5.71
N VAL A 342 -6.21 7.94 6.78
CA VAL A 342 -5.61 6.58 6.84
C VAL A 342 -4.57 6.30 5.73
N PHE A 343 -3.77 7.30 5.36
CA PHE A 343 -2.78 7.20 4.28
C PHE A 343 -3.41 6.79 2.94
N ASP A 344 -4.46 7.51 2.57
CA ASP A 344 -5.18 7.26 1.33
C ASP A 344 -4.36 7.64 0.07
N SER A 345 -4.30 6.73 -0.91
CA SER A 345 -3.87 7.06 -2.27
C SER A 345 -5.11 7.36 -3.12
N PRO A 346 -5.17 8.51 -3.80
CA PRO A 346 -6.35 8.98 -4.53
C PRO A 346 -6.70 8.13 -5.77
N ASP A 347 -5.84 7.17 -6.13
CA ASP A 347 -6.09 6.15 -7.16
C ASP A 347 -6.65 4.83 -6.59
N ALA A 348 -7.16 4.84 -5.35
CA ALA A 348 -7.75 3.70 -4.70
C ALA A 348 -9.18 3.98 -4.24
N ILE A 349 -10.09 3.02 -4.44
CA ILE A 349 -11.40 3.00 -3.80
C ILE A 349 -11.30 2.19 -2.52
N TYR A 350 -11.94 2.70 -1.48
CA TYR A 350 -12.22 1.96 -0.25
C TYR A 350 -13.59 1.38 -0.32
N SER A 351 -13.72 0.22 0.29
CA SER A 351 -15.00 -0.38 0.49
C SER A 351 -15.24 -0.68 1.95
N SER A 352 -16.49 -0.53 2.37
CA SER A 352 -16.94 -0.92 3.70
C SER A 352 -18.40 -1.35 3.62
N PHE A 353 -18.89 -1.99 4.67
CA PHE A 353 -20.30 -2.34 4.78
C PHE A 353 -21.00 -1.34 5.70
N PRO A 354 -22.23 -0.88 5.41
CA PRO A 354 -22.96 0.13 6.20
C PRO A 354 -23.26 -0.33 7.62
N CYS A 355 -23.49 0.60 8.56
CA CYS A 355 -23.61 0.29 10.00
C CYS A 355 -25.04 0.18 10.52
N ASP A 356 -26.05 0.27 9.67
CA ASP A 356 -27.43 0.48 10.13
C ASP A 356 -28.03 -0.72 10.88
N PHE A 357 -27.40 -1.90 10.76
CA PHE A 357 -27.76 -3.12 11.49
C PHE A 357 -26.92 -3.34 12.76
N ALA A 358 -25.87 -2.55 13.01
CA ALA A 358 -24.92 -2.80 14.09
C ALA A 358 -25.37 -2.12 15.41
N PRO A 359 -25.37 -2.83 16.55
CA PRO A 359 -25.76 -2.26 17.84
C PRO A 359 -24.76 -1.24 18.39
N THR A 360 -23.52 -1.22 17.85
CA THR A 360 -22.50 -0.22 18.19
C THR A 360 -21.90 0.39 16.92
N LYS A 361 -21.80 1.73 16.90
CA LYS A 361 -21.12 2.52 15.86
C LYS A 361 -19.84 3.10 16.49
N ARG A 362 -18.65 2.78 15.96
CA ARG A 362 -17.39 3.39 16.45
C ARG A 362 -16.50 3.77 15.28
N ASN A 363 -16.14 5.06 15.19
CA ASN A 363 -15.21 5.60 14.19
C ASN A 363 -15.52 5.17 12.74
N GLY A 364 -16.79 5.13 12.35
CA GLY A 364 -17.21 4.75 10.99
C GLY A 364 -17.16 3.25 10.66
N ASN A 365 -16.68 2.40 11.57
CA ASN A 365 -16.63 0.95 11.40
C ASN A 365 -17.79 0.25 12.13
N CYS A 366 -18.43 -0.67 11.44
CA CYS A 366 -19.66 -1.33 11.88
C CYS A 366 -19.32 -2.64 12.58
N GLY A 367 -19.70 -2.76 13.85
CA GLY A 367 -19.47 -4.00 14.60
C GLY A 367 -20.53 -5.05 14.30
N ILE A 368 -20.26 -6.00 13.41
CA ILE A 368 -21.08 -7.22 13.26
C ILE A 368 -20.83 -8.10 14.49
N ASP A 369 -21.87 -8.34 15.28
CA ASP A 369 -21.77 -9.12 16.51
C ASP A 369 -21.79 -10.62 16.21
N LEU A 370 -20.60 -11.20 16.01
CA LEU A 370 -20.38 -12.64 15.92
C LEU A 370 -20.03 -13.21 17.31
N LYS A 371 -21.04 -13.30 18.19
CA LYS A 371 -20.88 -13.85 19.55
C LYS A 371 -20.33 -15.27 19.52
N GLU A 372 -19.54 -15.64 20.52
CA GLU A 372 -18.80 -16.92 20.54
C GLU A 372 -19.68 -18.17 20.63
N ASN A 373 -20.90 -18.08 21.20
CA ASN A 373 -21.87 -19.20 21.19
C ASN A 373 -22.88 -19.11 20.05
N ASN A 374 -22.76 -18.11 19.18
CA ASN A 374 -23.71 -17.90 18.11
C ASN A 374 -23.25 -18.68 16.88
N LYS A 375 -24.14 -19.48 16.30
CA LYS A 375 -23.89 -20.20 15.04
C LYS A 375 -23.98 -19.24 13.84
N ASP A 376 -23.74 -17.95 14.07
CA ASP A 376 -23.75 -16.93 13.02
C ASP A 376 -22.51 -17.07 12.16
N VAL A 377 -22.70 -16.95 10.85
CA VAL A 377 -21.64 -16.98 9.86
C VAL A 377 -21.91 -15.90 8.82
N LEU A 378 -20.84 -15.36 8.26
CA LEU A 378 -20.92 -14.40 7.17
C LEU A 378 -20.41 -15.04 5.89
N MET A 379 -21.07 -14.73 4.78
CA MET A 379 -20.60 -15.06 3.44
C MET A 379 -20.33 -13.77 2.70
N LEU A 380 -19.06 -13.48 2.42
CA LEU A 380 -18.67 -12.37 1.57
C LEU A 380 -18.59 -12.87 0.12
N LEU A 381 -19.42 -12.29 -0.74
CA LEU A 381 -19.52 -12.63 -2.15
C LEU A 381 -19.21 -11.38 -2.96
N GLY A 382 -18.52 -11.51 -4.08
CA GLY A 382 -18.22 -10.36 -4.92
C GLY A 382 -17.59 -10.71 -6.25
N VAL A 383 -17.27 -9.67 -7.01
CA VAL A 383 -16.47 -9.77 -8.23
C VAL A 383 -14.99 -9.78 -7.84
N ASP A 384 -14.23 -10.73 -8.38
CA ASP A 384 -12.78 -10.69 -8.27
C ASP A 384 -12.23 -9.69 -9.30
N HIS A 385 -12.08 -8.44 -8.87
CA HIS A 385 -11.59 -7.35 -9.71
C HIS A 385 -10.17 -7.60 -10.27
N THR A 386 -9.42 -8.57 -9.71
CA THR A 386 -8.11 -8.97 -10.24
C THR A 386 -8.21 -9.79 -11.54
N LEU A 387 -9.39 -10.37 -11.81
CA LEU A 387 -9.65 -11.26 -12.94
C LEU A 387 -10.47 -10.60 -14.05
N VAL A 388 -11.02 -9.41 -13.82
CA VAL A 388 -11.92 -8.74 -14.78
C VAL A 388 -11.20 -7.70 -15.62
N GLY A 389 -11.42 -7.76 -16.94
CA GLY A 389 -10.94 -6.76 -17.90
C GLY A 389 -9.45 -6.44 -17.75
N ASN A 390 -9.14 -5.14 -17.73
CA ASN A 390 -7.79 -4.59 -17.52
C ASN A 390 -7.38 -4.61 -16.02
N LYS A 391 -7.52 -5.77 -15.38
CA LYS A 391 -7.01 -6.19 -14.06
C LYS A 391 -6.79 -5.06 -13.03
N THR A 392 -7.70 -4.96 -12.08
CA THR A 392 -7.59 -4.09 -10.89
C THR A 392 -7.13 -4.92 -9.70
N LEU A 393 -6.17 -4.44 -8.91
CA LEU A 393 -5.82 -5.11 -7.67
C LEU A 393 -6.91 -4.86 -6.61
N ALA A 394 -7.39 -5.91 -5.95
CA ALA A 394 -8.28 -5.82 -4.79
C ALA A 394 -7.59 -6.45 -3.56
N ALA A 395 -7.60 -5.73 -2.44
CA ALA A 395 -7.15 -6.20 -1.15
C ALA A 395 -8.25 -5.98 -0.12
N TYR A 396 -8.52 -6.99 0.70
CA TYR A 396 -9.51 -6.90 1.77
C TYR A 396 -8.82 -7.04 3.12
N PHE A 397 -9.32 -6.26 4.06
CA PHE A 397 -8.91 -6.21 5.44
C PHE A 397 -10.14 -6.41 6.31
N SER A 398 -10.00 -7.15 7.40
CA SER A 398 -11.10 -7.39 8.31
C SER A 398 -10.60 -7.61 9.72
N GLY A 399 -11.36 -7.18 10.71
CA GLY A 399 -10.96 -7.33 12.09
C GLY A 399 -12.04 -7.05 13.11
N GLU A 400 -11.69 -7.30 14.37
CA GLU A 400 -12.52 -6.95 15.52
C GLU A 400 -12.28 -5.50 15.97
N SER A 401 -13.36 -4.81 16.36
CA SER A 401 -13.37 -3.38 16.71
C SER A 401 -12.77 -3.07 18.08
N GLN A 402 -12.48 -4.08 18.89
CA GLN A 402 -11.67 -3.94 20.10
C GLN A 402 -10.56 -4.97 20.08
N LYS A 403 -9.32 -4.50 20.16
CA LYS A 403 -8.19 -5.34 20.52
C LYS A 403 -7.99 -5.28 22.02
N THR A 404 -7.66 -6.40 22.64
CA THR A 404 -7.08 -6.39 23.99
C THR A 404 -5.72 -5.69 23.88
N PRO A 405 -5.42 -4.66 24.70
CA PRO A 405 -4.12 -4.01 24.70
C PRO A 405 -2.99 -5.06 24.78
N GLY A 406 -2.05 -5.02 23.84
CA GLY A 406 -0.94 -5.98 23.76
C GLY A 406 -1.20 -7.26 22.96
N THR A 407 -2.41 -7.47 22.42
CA THR A 407 -2.68 -8.62 21.52
C THR A 407 -2.61 -8.23 20.05
N GLN A 408 -1.88 -9.02 19.25
CA GLN A 408 -1.74 -8.80 17.81
C GLN A 408 -2.89 -9.41 17.02
N ASP A 409 -3.42 -10.54 17.49
CA ASP A 409 -4.54 -11.26 16.88
C ASP A 409 -5.80 -10.37 16.83
N GLY A 410 -6.72 -10.63 15.90
CA GLY A 410 -7.95 -9.85 15.71
C GLY A 410 -8.08 -9.07 14.41
N MET A 411 -7.04 -9.01 13.58
CA MET A 411 -7.11 -8.37 12.27
C MET A 411 -6.52 -9.32 11.24
N PHE A 412 -7.30 -9.80 10.29
CA PHE A 412 -6.79 -10.58 9.18
C PHE A 412 -6.92 -9.79 7.87
N SER A 413 -5.98 -9.99 6.96
CA SER A 413 -6.03 -9.39 5.63
C SER A 413 -5.77 -10.44 4.58
N TYR A 414 -6.42 -10.28 3.43
CA TYR A 414 -6.24 -11.16 2.29
C TYR A 414 -6.33 -10.35 1.00
N ILE A 415 -5.81 -10.94 -0.06
CA ILE A 415 -5.86 -10.41 -1.43
C ILE A 415 -6.63 -11.41 -2.31
N GLY A 416 -7.00 -11.02 -3.53
CA GLY A 416 -7.77 -11.87 -4.45
C GLY A 416 -7.25 -13.30 -4.60
N LEU A 417 -5.92 -13.51 -4.52
CA LEU A 417 -5.27 -14.83 -4.51
C LEU A 417 -5.92 -15.84 -3.54
N TYR A 418 -6.36 -15.38 -2.36
CA TYR A 418 -6.97 -16.22 -1.34
C TYR A 418 -8.41 -16.65 -1.65
N THR A 419 -9.04 -16.00 -2.62
CA THR A 419 -10.45 -16.18 -2.95
C THR A 419 -10.66 -16.66 -4.39
N GLN A 420 -9.59 -16.81 -5.18
CA GLN A 420 -9.66 -17.33 -6.55
C GLN A 420 -10.32 -18.71 -6.61
N GLY A 421 -11.34 -18.83 -7.47
CA GLY A 421 -12.06 -20.09 -7.69
C GLY A 421 -13.00 -20.50 -6.55
N SER A 422 -13.08 -19.74 -5.47
CA SER A 422 -13.94 -20.04 -4.32
C SER A 422 -15.44 -20.14 -4.67
N ALA A 423 -15.90 -19.38 -5.66
CA ALA A 423 -17.28 -19.40 -6.15
C ALA A 423 -17.65 -20.68 -6.93
N ASN A 424 -16.66 -21.47 -7.38
CA ASN A 424 -16.92 -22.73 -8.11
C ASN A 424 -17.64 -23.78 -7.25
N GLN A 425 -17.64 -23.61 -5.92
CA GLN A 425 -18.38 -24.47 -4.99
C GLN A 425 -19.91 -24.33 -5.13
N TYR A 426 -20.38 -23.21 -5.69
CA TYR A 426 -21.80 -22.86 -5.71
C TYR A 426 -22.35 -22.68 -7.13
N LEU A 427 -21.50 -22.35 -8.10
CA LEU A 427 -21.90 -22.11 -9.48
C LEU A 427 -20.99 -22.84 -10.47
N PRO A 428 -21.49 -23.19 -11.67
CA PRO A 428 -20.66 -23.71 -12.75
C PRO A 428 -19.54 -22.71 -13.12
N ARG A 429 -18.36 -23.22 -13.46
CA ARG A 429 -17.14 -22.43 -13.76
C ARG A 429 -17.38 -21.24 -14.69
N ARG A 430 -18.21 -21.40 -15.73
CA ARG A 430 -18.55 -20.33 -16.69
C ARG A 430 -19.20 -19.08 -16.08
N LYS A 431 -19.87 -19.23 -14.92
CA LYS A 431 -20.50 -18.12 -14.18
C LYS A 431 -19.70 -17.71 -12.95
N ALA A 432 -18.80 -18.56 -12.48
CA ALA A 432 -18.02 -18.38 -11.26
C ALA A 432 -16.61 -17.83 -11.50
N SER A 433 -16.10 -17.84 -12.74
CA SER A 433 -14.68 -17.56 -13.06
C SER A 433 -14.17 -16.20 -12.60
N ASN A 434 -15.06 -15.22 -12.47
CA ASN A 434 -14.73 -13.85 -12.07
C ASN A 434 -15.38 -13.47 -10.74
N LEU A 435 -15.89 -14.45 -9.99
CA LEU A 435 -16.55 -14.24 -8.72
C LEU A 435 -15.78 -14.92 -7.61
N TYR A 436 -16.00 -14.45 -6.39
CA TYR A 436 -15.54 -15.12 -5.19
C TYR A 436 -16.65 -15.31 -4.15
N ALA A 437 -16.45 -16.29 -3.27
CA ALA A 437 -17.30 -16.61 -2.14
C ALA A 437 -16.43 -17.04 -0.94
N LEU A 438 -16.32 -16.18 0.07
CA LEU A 438 -15.53 -16.42 1.27
C LEU A 438 -16.46 -16.56 2.48
N LYS A 439 -16.33 -17.66 3.22
CA LYS A 439 -16.97 -17.81 4.53
C LYS A 439 -16.13 -17.13 5.60
N ILE A 440 -16.78 -16.45 6.54
CA ILE A 440 -16.15 -15.87 7.72
C ILE A 440 -16.94 -16.37 8.94
N ALA A 441 -16.24 -17.01 9.87
CA ALA A 441 -16.86 -17.65 11.03
C ALA A 441 -15.88 -17.72 12.23
N ARG A 442 -16.40 -18.09 13.41
CA ARG A 442 -15.58 -18.40 14.59
C ARG A 442 -14.83 -19.72 14.43
N ASP A 443 -15.48 -20.69 13.80
CA ASP A 443 -14.90 -21.99 13.48
C ASP A 443 -15.14 -22.33 12.01
N CYS A 444 -14.08 -22.73 11.34
CA CYS A 444 -14.09 -23.13 9.93
C CYS A 444 -14.12 -24.65 9.76
N GLY A 445 -13.80 -25.44 10.79
CA GLY A 445 -13.60 -26.88 10.67
C GLY A 445 -12.69 -27.22 9.49
N SER A 446 -13.18 -28.06 8.59
CA SER A 446 -12.50 -28.46 7.35
C SER A 446 -13.02 -27.73 6.10
N GLU A 447 -13.85 -26.69 6.25
CA GLU A 447 -14.41 -25.98 5.09
C GLU A 447 -13.33 -25.19 4.34
N LEU A 448 -13.33 -25.30 3.01
CA LEU A 448 -12.45 -24.54 2.13
C LEU A 448 -12.94 -23.10 1.97
N TYR A 449 -12.01 -22.16 1.78
CA TYR A 449 -12.30 -20.73 1.64
C TYR A 449 -13.10 -20.18 2.83
N CYS A 450 -12.69 -20.60 4.03
CA CYS A 450 -13.20 -20.10 5.29
C CYS A 450 -12.10 -19.37 6.07
N ALA A 451 -12.39 -18.13 6.46
CA ALA A 451 -11.59 -17.32 7.34
C ALA A 451 -12.10 -17.45 8.78
N ALA A 452 -11.28 -18.02 9.66
CA ALA A 452 -11.58 -18.10 11.09
C ALA A 452 -11.22 -16.75 11.74
N ILE A 453 -12.14 -16.17 12.52
CA ILE A 453 -11.85 -14.97 13.31
C ILE A 453 -11.27 -15.42 14.67
N PRO A 454 -10.01 -15.07 14.97
CA PRO A 454 -9.36 -15.48 16.22
C PRO A 454 -10.01 -14.80 17.43
N TYR A 455 -10.08 -15.50 18.56
CA TYR A 455 -10.61 -14.99 19.84
C TYR A 455 -9.56 -14.18 20.59
N LEU A 456 -9.97 -13.06 21.21
CA LEU A 456 -9.08 -12.16 21.97
C LEU A 456 -9.58 -11.86 23.40
N GLY A 457 -9.78 -12.88 24.21
CA GLY A 457 -9.95 -12.74 25.66
C GLY A 457 -11.36 -12.34 26.13
N ASP A 458 -11.50 -12.14 27.44
CA ASP A 458 -12.77 -12.24 28.21
C ASP A 458 -13.86 -11.19 27.93
N THR A 459 -13.71 -10.36 26.89
CA THR A 459 -14.70 -9.31 26.53
C THR A 459 -15.56 -9.67 25.31
N ARG A 460 -15.82 -10.97 25.13
CA ARG A 460 -16.69 -11.70 24.18
C ARG A 460 -17.99 -11.00 23.72
N ASN A 461 -18.53 -10.05 24.49
CA ASN A 461 -19.79 -9.35 24.24
C ASN A 461 -19.61 -7.86 23.85
N LYS A 462 -18.37 -7.39 23.65
CA LYS A 462 -18.06 -5.96 23.38
C LYS A 462 -17.32 -5.74 22.06
N THR A 463 -16.91 -6.79 21.34
CA THR A 463 -16.15 -6.66 20.09
C THR A 463 -17.07 -6.88 18.89
N GLY A 464 -17.03 -5.97 17.93
CA GLY A 464 -17.80 -6.06 16.70
C GLY A 464 -16.86 -6.29 15.51
N PHE A 465 -17.25 -7.13 14.57
CA PHE A 465 -16.45 -7.45 13.39
C PHE A 465 -16.73 -6.52 12.21
N TYR A 466 -15.69 -6.02 11.54
CA TYR A 466 -15.83 -5.19 10.35
C TYR A 466 -14.95 -5.69 9.20
N ILE A 467 -15.34 -5.35 7.98
CA ILE A 467 -14.61 -5.64 6.74
C ILE A 467 -14.43 -4.31 5.99
N VAL A 468 -13.20 -4.03 5.58
CA VAL A 468 -12.81 -2.91 4.73
C VAL A 468 -12.07 -3.47 3.52
N GLY A 469 -12.49 -3.13 2.31
CA GLY A 469 -11.74 -3.42 1.10
C GLY A 469 -10.99 -2.20 0.58
N ARG A 470 -10.03 -2.47 -0.28
CA ARG A 470 -9.31 -1.48 -1.06
C ARG A 470 -9.08 -2.01 -2.47
N ASN A 471 -9.60 -1.31 -3.45
CA ASN A 471 -9.42 -1.56 -4.87
C ASN A 471 -8.46 -0.51 -5.43
N TYR A 472 -7.51 -0.91 -6.25
CA TYR A 472 -6.47 -0.05 -6.79
C TYR A 472 -6.66 0.25 -8.28
N LEU A 473 -5.71 0.96 -8.87
CA LEU A 473 -5.62 1.29 -10.28
C LEU A 473 -5.83 0.10 -11.24
N ASP A 474 -6.43 0.41 -12.39
CA ASP A 474 -6.46 -0.45 -13.58
C ASP A 474 -5.06 -0.54 -14.22
N LYS A 475 -4.50 -1.75 -14.30
CA LYS A 475 -3.11 -1.95 -14.72
C LYS A 475 -2.89 -1.62 -16.21
N ALA A 476 -3.89 -1.69 -17.08
CA ALA A 476 -3.65 -1.43 -18.50
C ALA A 476 -3.80 0.05 -18.87
N THR A 477 -4.71 0.74 -18.21
CA THR A 477 -5.06 2.14 -18.57
C THR A 477 -4.37 3.17 -17.68
N GLY A 478 -3.87 2.76 -16.51
CA GLY A 478 -3.33 3.71 -15.57
C GLY A 478 -4.41 4.58 -14.90
N SER A 479 -5.68 4.20 -15.03
CA SER A 479 -6.83 4.93 -14.51
C SER A 479 -7.26 4.41 -13.13
N GLY A 480 -7.65 5.33 -12.24
CA GLY A 480 -8.24 5.00 -10.96
C GLY A 480 -9.59 4.29 -11.12
N PRO A 481 -9.95 3.37 -10.21
CA PRO A 481 -11.24 2.72 -10.26
C PRO A 481 -12.37 3.72 -9.98
N ASN A 482 -13.51 3.56 -10.65
CA ASN A 482 -14.69 4.43 -10.50
C ASN A 482 -15.80 3.66 -9.75
N PRO A 483 -16.27 4.14 -8.58
CA PRO A 483 -17.31 3.45 -7.80
C PRO A 483 -18.59 3.19 -8.59
N ALA A 484 -18.95 4.06 -9.53
CA ALA A 484 -20.15 3.92 -10.35
C ALA A 484 -20.07 2.75 -11.35
N ASN A 485 -18.88 2.22 -11.58
CA ASN A 485 -18.60 1.25 -12.64
C ASN A 485 -18.19 -0.13 -12.12
N LEU A 486 -18.04 -0.26 -10.79
CA LEU A 486 -17.71 -1.50 -10.11
C LEU A 486 -18.96 -2.13 -9.52
N VAL A 487 -19.10 -3.44 -9.68
CA VAL A 487 -20.16 -4.21 -9.03
C VAL A 487 -19.79 -4.39 -7.56
N PRO A 488 -20.57 -3.81 -6.61
CA PRO A 488 -20.24 -3.92 -5.20
C PRO A 488 -20.38 -5.36 -4.72
N SER A 489 -19.50 -5.74 -3.79
CA SER A 489 -19.61 -6.99 -3.05
C SER A 489 -20.87 -7.02 -2.18
N VAL A 490 -21.21 -8.18 -1.66
CA VAL A 490 -22.33 -8.37 -0.74
C VAL A 490 -21.92 -9.29 0.40
N LEU A 491 -22.33 -8.92 1.60
CA LEU A 491 -22.18 -9.72 2.79
C LEU A 491 -23.54 -10.32 3.16
N LEU A 492 -23.63 -11.64 3.13
CA LEU A 492 -24.81 -12.38 3.59
C LEU A 492 -24.56 -12.84 5.03
N TRP A 493 -25.44 -12.45 5.95
CA TRP A 493 -25.36 -12.84 7.36
C TRP A 493 -26.36 -13.96 7.62
N PHE A 494 -25.84 -15.14 7.95
CA PHE A 494 -26.64 -16.30 8.32
C PHE A 494 -26.58 -16.57 9.82
N THR A 495 -27.65 -17.19 10.33
CA THR A 495 -27.74 -17.71 11.70
C THR A 495 -28.30 -19.11 11.69
N LYS A 496 -28.06 -19.87 12.76
CA LYS A 496 -28.63 -21.20 12.94
C LYS A 496 -29.07 -21.33 14.38
N ASN A 497 -30.32 -21.77 14.57
CA ASN A 497 -30.87 -22.05 15.89
C ASN A 497 -30.19 -23.30 16.49
#